data_AF-A0A914HWE7-F1
#
_entry.id   AF-A0A914HWE7-F1
#
_cell.length_a   1.000
_cell.length_b   1.000
_cell.length_c   1.000
_cell.angle_alpha   90.00
_cell.angle_beta   90.00
_cell.angle_gamma   90.00
#
_symmetry.space_group_name_H-M   'P 1'
#
loop_
_entity.id
_entity.type
_entity.pdbx_description
1 polymer ?
#
loop_
_entity_poly.entity_id
_entity_poly.type
_entity_poly.pdbx_seq_one_letter_code
_entity_poly.pdbx_strand_id
1 'polypeptide(L)'
;MAALPAVACASLTRTPLAAHLQRLRSAVQLVWERRGRRKGKERKTKFDFELKKHAKDNSSAAEANIGNNKNHLISPHGDEESDSSSEEEEEDQGDSDVSEERNPEDLINSELSAVKLPDSEQQRPDDVVSIINSAFSNRKSFSCPKIKTDLRTGTSTADLSPEDIGIIASMGDSLATGAGLWPRTDIEFRGAAFPIGGDATIDGLVTVPNILREFIDSNMLHGVSHGMGQRDQLPDNQLNVAVSGASSSSMPEQASELVRRMKQLRELDVFNTWALVIVTIGTEEVCKNCTGPNTKALIEALDVLNRGIHKALVILLGPIHVTSLYEQKFNLLKTRCLCSQSKDDRFMSALSEQWIKAFEHVQTHMEDAKRKTFNALALPMLTVTSRYPYSLFIPNKPLLNRRGHTYAAKWLWNRLVAGPKYNLSNAVLSQDAYFCPSLGCPYFRTADNFNRCGIRTHEEARLIEQKLEERRGRNKFGPQLSDLYFATSAIVAIAGICVLCLGTIFYQRSKKGSKGRFDVVLSHGPPAHYRKITKIGTTPPSEDRSVLSPEKDSDGDSPDIMSNI
;
A
#
# COMPACT_ATOMS: atom_id res chain seq x y z
N MET A 1 -30.34 -55.93 -47.25
CA MET A 1 -29.37 -57.03 -47.03
C MET A 1 -27.98 -56.42 -47.04
N ALA A 2 -27.06 -56.67 -46.10
CA ALA A 2 -27.21 -57.24 -44.76
C ALA A 2 -26.01 -56.79 -43.88
N ALA A 3 -26.32 -56.55 -42.60
CA ALA A 3 -25.54 -56.85 -41.38
C ALA A 3 -24.09 -56.36 -41.16
N LEU A 4 -23.89 -55.83 -39.95
CA LEU A 4 -22.61 -55.71 -39.23
C LEU A 4 -22.01 -57.10 -38.91
N PRO A 5 -20.73 -57.17 -38.52
CA PRO A 5 -20.48 -57.32 -37.07
C PRO A 5 -19.36 -56.40 -36.53
N ALA A 6 -19.27 -56.32 -35.20
CA ALA A 6 -18.19 -55.66 -34.45
C ALA A 6 -17.30 -56.70 -33.75
N VAL A 7 -16.10 -56.30 -33.27
CA VAL A 7 -15.54 -56.56 -31.91
C VAL A 7 -14.01 -56.29 -31.79
N ALA A 8 -13.63 -55.65 -30.67
CA ALA A 8 -12.34 -55.63 -29.93
C ALA A 8 -11.01 -55.01 -30.46
N CYS A 9 -10.63 -53.92 -29.79
CA CYS A 9 -9.32 -53.57 -29.18
C CYS A 9 -8.00 -54.27 -29.58
N ALA A 10 -7.00 -53.44 -29.89
CA ALA A 10 -5.63 -53.56 -29.35
C ALA A 10 -4.95 -52.17 -29.21
N SER A 11 -4.25 -51.94 -28.11
CA SER A 11 -3.57 -50.69 -27.78
C SER A 11 -2.11 -50.66 -28.29
N LEU A 12 -1.68 -49.51 -28.85
CA LEU A 12 -0.28 -49.28 -29.24
C LEU A 12 0.34 -48.15 -28.39
N THR A 13 1.58 -48.37 -27.99
CA THR A 13 2.22 -47.74 -26.82
C THR A 13 3.08 -46.52 -27.15
N ARG A 14 3.32 -45.69 -26.12
CA ARG A 14 4.10 -44.44 -26.23
C ARG A 14 5.59 -44.69 -26.48
N THR A 15 6.19 -43.75 -27.20
CA THR A 15 7.60 -43.66 -27.63
C THR A 15 8.64 -43.75 -26.49
N PRO A 16 9.86 -44.27 -26.77
CA PRO A 16 10.92 -44.46 -25.75
C PRO A 16 11.62 -43.18 -25.26
N LEU A 17 11.34 -42.01 -25.87
CA LEU A 17 12.07 -40.76 -25.61
C LEU A 17 11.86 -40.22 -24.18
N ALA A 18 10.65 -40.39 -23.62
CA ALA A 18 10.30 -39.89 -22.28
C ALA A 18 11.10 -40.58 -21.15
N ALA A 19 11.32 -41.90 -21.27
CA ALA A 19 12.08 -42.66 -20.28
C ALA A 19 13.56 -42.24 -20.21
N HIS A 20 14.12 -41.78 -21.33
CA HIS A 20 15.52 -41.35 -21.37
C HIS A 20 15.74 -39.98 -20.73
N LEU A 21 14.81 -39.03 -20.96
CA LEU A 21 14.81 -37.70 -20.35
C LEU A 21 14.60 -37.76 -18.82
N GLN A 22 13.77 -38.69 -18.34
CA GLN A 22 13.53 -38.85 -16.90
C GLN A 22 14.78 -39.38 -16.17
N ARG A 23 15.52 -40.32 -16.77
CA ARG A 23 16.80 -40.82 -16.24
C ARG A 23 17.88 -39.73 -16.18
N LEU A 24 17.94 -38.85 -17.19
CA LEU A 24 18.87 -37.71 -17.20
C LEU A 24 18.56 -36.71 -16.08
N ARG A 25 17.28 -36.37 -15.85
CA ARG A 25 16.89 -35.49 -14.73
C ARG A 25 17.29 -36.07 -13.37
N SER A 26 17.02 -37.34 -13.11
CA SER A 26 17.42 -37.99 -11.85
C SER A 26 18.94 -38.03 -11.65
N ALA A 27 19.72 -38.23 -12.71
CA ALA A 27 21.19 -38.23 -12.64
C ALA A 27 21.74 -36.84 -12.29
N VAL A 28 21.21 -35.77 -12.90
CA VAL A 28 21.62 -34.38 -12.60
C VAL A 28 21.29 -34.01 -11.16
N GLN A 29 20.12 -34.39 -10.66
CA GLN A 29 19.69 -34.09 -9.29
C GLN A 29 20.56 -34.81 -8.24
N LEU A 30 20.91 -36.08 -8.46
CA LEU A 30 21.86 -36.83 -7.62
C LEU A 30 23.27 -36.23 -7.59
N VAL A 31 23.75 -35.68 -8.72
CA VAL A 31 25.05 -34.98 -8.78
C VAL A 31 24.98 -33.67 -7.99
N TRP A 32 23.87 -32.92 -8.08
CA TRP A 32 23.68 -31.66 -7.38
C TRP A 32 23.61 -31.86 -5.86
N GLU A 33 22.84 -32.84 -5.38
CA GLU A 33 22.76 -33.20 -3.95
C GLU A 33 24.10 -33.67 -3.38
N ARG A 34 24.88 -34.48 -4.13
CA ARG A 34 26.23 -34.88 -3.72
C ARG A 34 27.19 -33.68 -3.63
N ARG A 35 27.06 -32.69 -4.52
CA ARG A 35 27.87 -31.46 -4.50
C ARG A 35 27.48 -30.54 -3.33
N GLY A 36 26.18 -30.47 -3.00
CA GLY A 36 25.68 -29.79 -1.81
C GLY A 36 26.18 -30.42 -0.51
N ARG A 37 26.08 -31.76 -0.37
CA ARG A 37 26.58 -32.48 0.83
C ARG A 37 28.09 -32.36 1.04
N ARG A 38 28.91 -32.26 -0.03
CA ARG A 38 30.35 -31.98 0.11
C ARG A 38 30.62 -30.58 0.68
N LYS A 39 30.03 -29.53 0.10
CA LYS A 39 30.18 -28.15 0.61
C LYS A 39 29.64 -27.99 2.05
N GLY A 40 28.58 -28.71 2.41
CA GLY A 40 28.06 -28.75 3.78
C GLY A 40 29.03 -29.39 4.79
N LYS A 41 29.72 -30.47 4.40
CA LYS A 41 30.74 -31.11 5.26
C LYS A 41 31.98 -30.23 5.45
N GLU A 42 32.48 -29.58 4.39
CA GLU A 42 33.63 -28.66 4.50
C GLU A 42 33.34 -27.44 5.40
N ARG A 43 32.14 -26.86 5.30
CA ARG A 43 31.73 -25.77 6.20
C ARG A 43 31.63 -26.23 7.66
N LYS A 44 31.08 -27.43 7.91
CA LYS A 44 30.94 -27.95 9.28
C LYS A 44 32.30 -28.29 9.91
N THR A 45 33.22 -28.91 9.16
CA THR A 45 34.58 -29.17 9.69
C THR A 45 35.40 -27.91 9.92
N LYS A 46 35.19 -26.82 9.14
CA LYS A 46 35.82 -25.53 9.42
C LYS A 46 35.26 -24.88 10.70
N PHE A 47 33.94 -24.96 10.90
CA PHE A 47 33.28 -24.42 12.09
C PHE A 47 33.65 -25.19 13.38
N ASP A 48 33.70 -26.52 13.32
CA ASP A 48 34.12 -27.38 14.45
C ASP A 48 35.62 -27.19 14.80
N PHE A 49 36.45 -26.71 13.87
CA PHE A 49 37.86 -26.38 14.10
C PHE A 49 38.03 -25.02 14.80
N GLU A 50 37.28 -24.00 14.36
CA GLU A 50 37.21 -22.68 15.02
C GLU A 50 36.71 -22.79 16.46
N LEU A 51 35.63 -23.56 16.70
CA LEU A 51 35.09 -23.78 18.06
C LEU A 51 36.12 -24.42 19.00
N LYS A 52 36.92 -25.38 18.51
CA LYS A 52 37.97 -26.03 19.29
C LYS A 52 39.19 -25.14 19.56
N LYS A 53 39.38 -24.08 18.79
CA LYS A 53 40.41 -23.07 19.06
C LYS A 53 39.97 -22.17 20.22
N HIS A 54 38.79 -21.55 20.13
CA HIS A 54 38.23 -20.73 21.21
C HIS A 54 38.05 -21.49 22.54
N ALA A 55 37.64 -22.77 22.49
CA ALA A 55 37.52 -23.58 23.70
C ALA A 55 38.87 -23.93 24.37
N LYS A 56 39.98 -23.84 23.64
CA LYS A 56 41.32 -24.09 24.19
C LYS A 56 41.93 -22.84 24.82
N ASP A 57 41.73 -21.69 24.19
CA ASP A 57 42.27 -20.41 24.65
C ASP A 57 41.58 -19.94 25.96
N ASN A 58 40.30 -20.24 26.16
CA ASN A 58 39.57 -19.97 27.41
C ASN A 58 39.93 -20.93 28.57
N SER A 59 40.60 -22.05 28.32
CA SER A 59 40.96 -23.02 29.38
C SER A 59 42.28 -22.67 30.09
N SER A 60 43.09 -21.75 29.54
CA SER A 60 44.38 -21.33 30.12
C SER A 60 44.30 -20.11 31.04
N ALA A 61 43.11 -19.53 31.25
CA ALA A 61 42.91 -18.32 32.06
C ALA A 61 42.30 -18.59 33.45
N ALA A 62 42.00 -19.86 33.79
CA ALA A 62 41.20 -20.22 34.97
C ALA A 62 41.99 -20.87 36.14
N GLU A 63 43.33 -20.91 36.07
CA GLU A 63 44.19 -21.48 37.13
C GLU A 63 45.23 -20.47 37.66
N ALA A 64 44.77 -19.30 38.13
CA ALA A 64 45.59 -18.39 38.94
C ALA A 64 44.74 -17.40 39.77
N ASN A 65 44.18 -17.85 40.92
CA ASN A 65 44.13 -17.08 42.18
C ASN A 65 43.32 -17.79 43.29
N ILE A 66 44.02 -18.37 44.27
CA ILE A 66 43.50 -18.71 45.59
C ILE A 66 44.57 -18.30 46.62
N GLY A 67 44.30 -17.31 47.50
CA GLY A 67 45.24 -16.97 48.58
C GLY A 67 45.04 -15.65 49.34
N ASN A 68 44.38 -15.73 50.51
CA ASN A 68 44.60 -14.94 51.74
C ASN A 68 44.66 -13.39 51.75
N ASN A 69 43.52 -12.75 52.05
CA ASN A 69 43.15 -12.24 53.38
C ASN A 69 44.27 -11.70 54.36
N LYS A 70 44.33 -10.37 54.61
CA LYS A 70 44.16 -9.69 55.94
C LYS A 70 44.59 -8.21 56.01
N ASN A 71 43.76 -7.42 56.72
CA ASN A 71 43.90 -6.11 57.39
C ASN A 71 45.28 -5.39 57.46
N HIS A 72 45.31 -4.06 57.18
CA HIS A 72 45.60 -3.05 58.22
C HIS A 72 45.08 -1.63 57.89
N LEU A 73 45.22 -0.74 58.88
CA LEU A 73 44.56 0.56 59.13
C LEU A 73 45.45 1.79 58.77
N ILE A 74 44.83 2.98 58.68
CA ILE A 74 45.39 4.37 58.82
C ILE A 74 45.76 5.16 57.52
N SER A 75 45.44 6.46 57.56
CA SER A 75 45.67 7.59 56.60
C SER A 75 46.45 8.70 57.38
N PRO A 76 46.90 9.88 56.86
CA PRO A 76 46.71 10.50 55.53
C PRO A 76 47.93 11.28 54.94
N HIS A 77 47.66 12.08 53.89
CA HIS A 77 48.40 13.24 53.34
C HIS A 77 49.62 13.05 52.41
N GLY A 78 49.62 13.88 51.35
CA GLY A 78 50.69 14.06 50.36
C GLY A 78 50.13 14.62 49.04
N ASP A 79 50.04 15.95 48.92
CA ASP A 79 49.67 16.64 47.68
C ASP A 79 50.88 16.76 46.74
N GLU A 80 50.70 16.64 45.41
CA GLU A 80 51.22 17.53 44.35
C GLU A 80 50.90 17.00 42.92
N GLU A 81 51.16 17.83 41.90
CA GLU A 81 50.40 17.91 40.64
C GLU A 81 50.98 17.15 39.42
N SER A 82 50.13 16.99 38.38
CA SER A 82 50.45 16.68 36.97
C SER A 82 51.00 15.26 36.66
N ASP A 83 50.80 14.65 35.48
CA ASP A 83 50.39 15.20 34.18
C ASP A 83 49.74 14.10 33.28
N SER A 84 49.02 14.53 32.23
CA SER A 84 48.68 13.80 30.98
C SER A 84 47.66 12.63 30.94
N SER A 85 47.04 12.51 29.75
CA SER A 85 46.25 11.41 29.19
C SER A 85 45.07 10.84 29.99
N SER A 86 43.86 11.36 29.73
CA SER A 86 42.63 10.56 29.82
C SER A 86 42.43 9.80 28.50
N GLU A 87 42.58 8.48 28.54
CA GLU A 87 42.24 7.59 27.44
C GLU A 87 40.72 7.63 27.18
N GLU A 88 40.29 7.55 25.92
CA GLU A 88 38.87 7.47 25.58
C GLU A 88 38.37 6.04 25.89
N GLU A 89 37.60 5.88 26.98
CA GLU A 89 36.94 4.62 27.27
C GLU A 89 35.83 4.34 26.23
N GLU A 90 36.11 3.40 25.32
CA GLU A 90 35.11 2.86 24.41
C GLU A 90 34.07 2.02 25.18
N GLU A 91 32.96 2.63 25.59
CA GLU A 91 31.78 1.88 26.03
C GLU A 91 31.16 1.11 24.85
N ASP A 92 31.54 -0.17 24.73
CA ASP A 92 30.92 -1.17 23.86
C ASP A 92 29.51 -1.52 24.37
N GLN A 93 28.51 -0.73 23.98
CA GLN A 93 27.10 -0.97 24.29
C GLN A 93 26.54 -2.09 23.38
N GLY A 94 26.83 -3.33 23.77
CA GLY A 94 26.30 -4.54 23.14
C GLY A 94 24.77 -4.69 23.24
N ASP A 95 24.18 -5.28 22.21
CA ASP A 95 22.74 -5.57 22.08
C ASP A 95 22.19 -6.43 23.24
N SER A 96 21.39 -5.83 24.14
CA SER A 96 20.22 -6.51 24.74
C SER A 96 19.28 -5.54 25.46
N ASP A 97 18.37 -4.86 24.74
CA ASP A 97 17.26 -4.16 25.41
C ASP A 97 15.91 -4.27 24.66
N VAL A 98 15.20 -5.35 24.96
CA VAL A 98 13.76 -5.53 24.71
C VAL A 98 13.09 -6.05 25.99
N SER A 99 13.62 -5.70 27.17
CA SER A 99 13.12 -6.26 28.45
C SER A 99 13.18 -5.34 29.67
N GLU A 100 13.46 -4.03 29.51
CA GLU A 100 13.33 -3.08 30.63
C GLU A 100 12.03 -2.26 30.57
N GLU A 101 10.97 -2.87 31.11
CA GLU A 101 9.86 -2.20 31.76
C GLU A 101 9.32 -3.05 32.94
N ARG A 102 10.23 -3.52 33.79
CA ARG A 102 9.97 -4.22 35.05
C ARG A 102 10.78 -3.60 36.19
N ASN A 103 10.10 -3.16 37.24
CA ASN A 103 10.73 -2.88 38.52
C ASN A 103 10.95 -4.22 39.26
N PRO A 104 12.14 -4.55 39.78
CA PRO A 104 12.37 -5.80 40.50
C PRO A 104 11.50 -5.98 41.76
N GLU A 105 10.99 -4.89 42.34
CA GLU A 105 10.24 -4.91 43.60
C GLU A 105 8.76 -5.33 43.45
N ASP A 106 8.21 -5.38 42.24
CA ASP A 106 6.80 -5.77 41.99
C ASP A 106 6.53 -7.29 42.17
N LEU A 107 7.53 -8.08 42.58
CA LEU A 107 7.45 -9.55 42.71
C LEU A 107 7.04 -10.06 44.09
N ILE A 108 6.77 -9.18 45.06
CA ILE A 108 6.35 -9.58 46.41
C ILE A 108 4.89 -9.18 46.63
N ASN A 109 4.01 -10.20 46.66
CA ASN A 109 2.56 -10.16 46.89
C ASN A 109 1.66 -9.90 45.67
N SER A 110 1.52 -10.90 44.80
CA SER A 110 0.26 -11.11 44.06
C SER A 110 0.00 -12.59 43.79
N GLU A 111 -0.72 -13.25 44.69
CA GLU A 111 -1.39 -14.51 44.35
C GLU A 111 -2.58 -14.20 43.42
N LEU A 112 -2.60 -14.86 42.26
CA LEU A 112 -3.58 -14.62 41.20
C LEU A 112 -5.00 -15.03 41.65
N SER A 113 -5.79 -14.05 42.10
CA SER A 113 -7.21 -14.25 42.38
C SER A 113 -8.05 -14.07 41.11
N ALA A 114 -8.73 -15.14 40.67
CA ALA A 114 -9.59 -15.11 39.50
C ALA A 114 -10.81 -14.19 39.72
N VAL A 115 -10.91 -13.12 38.93
CA VAL A 115 -12.03 -12.18 38.98
C VAL A 115 -13.31 -12.84 38.47
N LYS A 116 -14.33 -12.95 39.33
CA LYS A 116 -15.69 -13.32 38.92
C LYS A 116 -16.43 -12.10 38.38
N LEU A 117 -17.04 -12.24 37.22
CA LEU A 117 -17.96 -11.25 36.65
C LEU A 117 -19.35 -11.37 37.32
N PRO A 118 -20.04 -10.25 37.60
CA PRO A 118 -21.44 -10.26 38.02
C PRO A 118 -22.40 -10.26 36.82
N ASP A 119 -23.44 -11.10 36.87
CA ASP A 119 -24.56 -11.08 35.92
C ASP A 119 -25.45 -9.86 36.14
N SER A 120 -25.86 -9.19 35.06
CA SER A 120 -26.98 -8.23 35.03
C SER A 120 -27.44 -7.98 33.60
N GLU A 121 -28.59 -8.56 33.22
CA GLU A 121 -29.26 -8.24 31.95
C GLU A 121 -29.91 -6.84 32.01
N GLN A 122 -29.72 -6.01 30.99
CA GLN A 122 -30.70 -4.99 30.59
C GLN A 122 -30.45 -4.48 29.16
N GLN A 123 -31.51 -4.44 28.34
CA GLN A 123 -31.43 -4.26 26.89
C GLN A 123 -31.37 -2.78 26.44
N ARG A 124 -30.35 -2.41 25.65
CA ARG A 124 -30.43 -1.42 24.54
C ARG A 124 -29.15 -1.40 23.67
N PRO A 125 -29.25 -0.83 22.46
CA PRO A 125 -29.35 -1.54 21.18
C PRO A 125 -28.02 -2.16 20.68
N ASP A 126 -28.10 -2.99 19.64
CA ASP A 126 -26.97 -3.72 19.03
C ASP A 126 -25.94 -2.84 18.29
N ASP A 127 -25.18 -2.04 19.03
CA ASP A 127 -23.91 -1.49 18.56
C ASP A 127 -22.86 -2.61 18.52
N VAL A 128 -22.37 -2.96 17.32
CA VAL A 128 -21.33 -4.01 17.17
C VAL A 128 -20.05 -3.55 17.90
N VAL A 129 -19.85 -4.08 19.10
CA VAL A 129 -18.60 -3.94 19.83
C VAL A 129 -17.56 -4.79 19.12
N SER A 130 -16.40 -4.21 18.82
CA SER A 130 -15.21 -4.95 18.41
C SER A 130 -14.65 -5.69 19.63
N ILE A 131 -15.31 -6.79 20.02
CA ILE A 131 -14.84 -7.65 21.12
C ILE A 131 -13.53 -8.28 20.66
N ILE A 132 -12.44 -7.95 21.36
CA ILE A 132 -11.11 -8.51 21.07
C ILE A 132 -11.05 -9.90 21.72
N ASN A 133 -11.36 -10.92 20.93
CA ASN A 133 -11.42 -12.31 21.41
C ASN A 133 -10.03 -12.97 21.52
N SER A 134 -9.00 -12.43 20.84
CA SER A 134 -7.64 -12.96 20.86
C SER A 134 -6.60 -11.88 20.58
N ALA A 135 -5.36 -12.15 20.98
CA ALA A 135 -4.21 -11.27 20.84
C ALA A 135 -2.91 -12.09 20.84
N PHE A 136 -1.80 -11.49 20.40
CA PHE A 136 -0.48 -12.15 20.35
C PHE A 136 0.64 -11.17 20.71
N SER A 137 1.86 -11.66 20.96
CA SER A 137 2.99 -10.79 21.38
C SER A 137 4.24 -10.96 20.54
N ASN A 138 4.38 -12.07 19.83
CA ASN A 138 5.53 -12.41 18.99
C ASN A 138 5.16 -13.52 18.00
N ARG A 139 6.10 -13.92 17.14
CA ARG A 139 5.86 -14.96 16.12
C ARG A 139 5.54 -16.34 16.71
N LYS A 140 6.08 -16.66 17.90
CA LYS A 140 5.87 -17.95 18.57
C LYS A 140 4.49 -18.06 19.23
N SER A 141 3.84 -16.95 19.54
CA SER A 141 2.50 -16.88 20.16
C SER A 141 1.40 -16.39 19.20
N PHE A 142 1.67 -16.36 17.89
CA PHE A 142 0.67 -15.94 16.91
C PHE A 142 -0.54 -16.88 16.92
N SER A 143 -1.68 -16.33 17.34
CA SER A 143 -2.94 -17.07 17.57
C SER A 143 -4.15 -16.40 16.89
N CYS A 144 -3.91 -15.43 16.00
CA CYS A 144 -5.01 -14.76 15.29
C CYS A 144 -5.64 -15.69 14.25
N PRO A 145 -6.97 -15.66 14.10
CA PRO A 145 -7.65 -16.42 13.06
C PRO A 145 -7.26 -15.90 11.68
N LYS A 146 -6.94 -16.83 10.77
CA LYS A 146 -6.91 -16.58 9.32
C LYS A 146 -8.28 -16.97 8.77
N ILE A 147 -8.86 -16.09 7.96
CA ILE A 147 -10.28 -16.13 7.55
C ILE A 147 -10.47 -16.17 6.04
N LYS A 148 -9.41 -15.93 5.26
CA LYS A 148 -9.47 -15.81 3.79
C LYS A 148 -9.94 -17.08 3.06
N THR A 149 -9.79 -18.24 3.69
CA THR A 149 -10.30 -19.53 3.18
C THR A 149 -11.81 -19.65 3.26
N ASP A 150 -12.42 -19.01 4.26
CA ASP A 150 -13.81 -19.27 4.67
C ASP A 150 -14.72 -18.10 4.26
N LEU A 151 -14.19 -16.88 4.40
CA LEU A 151 -14.87 -15.63 4.11
C LEU A 151 -14.36 -15.02 2.80
N ARG A 152 -15.27 -14.38 2.07
CA ARG A 152 -14.91 -13.58 0.91
C ARG A 152 -14.61 -12.15 1.34
N THR A 153 -13.36 -11.76 1.15
CA THR A 153 -12.79 -10.49 1.60
C THR A 153 -12.21 -9.68 0.43
N GLY A 154 -11.76 -8.46 0.71
CA GLY A 154 -11.03 -7.63 -0.25
C GLY A 154 -11.84 -7.25 -1.49
N THR A 155 -13.18 -7.17 -1.40
CA THR A 155 -14.03 -6.65 -2.49
C THR A 155 -14.17 -5.12 -2.44
N SER A 156 -13.91 -4.53 -1.28
CA SER A 156 -13.97 -3.11 -0.98
C SER A 156 -13.13 -2.74 0.26
N THR A 157 -13.04 -1.45 0.57
CA THR A 157 -12.41 -0.94 1.81
C THR A 157 -13.19 -1.29 3.10
N ALA A 158 -14.41 -1.80 2.98
CA ALA A 158 -15.24 -2.21 4.10
C ALA A 158 -15.00 -3.66 4.55
N ASP A 159 -14.52 -4.53 3.66
CA ASP A 159 -14.26 -5.97 3.87
C ASP A 159 -12.79 -6.35 3.68
N LEU A 160 -11.88 -5.39 3.88
CA LEU A 160 -10.44 -5.57 3.70
C LEU A 160 -9.80 -6.17 4.96
N SER A 161 -9.36 -7.43 4.86
CA SER A 161 -8.63 -8.11 5.93
C SER A 161 -7.11 -7.88 5.84
N PRO A 162 -6.33 -8.12 6.91
CA PRO A 162 -4.87 -8.14 6.81
C PRO A 162 -4.32 -9.11 5.77
N GLU A 163 -5.03 -10.21 5.50
CA GLU A 163 -4.63 -11.22 4.51
C GLU A 163 -4.81 -10.76 3.04
N ASP A 164 -5.43 -9.61 2.80
CA ASP A 164 -5.68 -9.06 1.47
C ASP A 164 -4.59 -8.11 0.97
N ILE A 165 -3.75 -7.59 1.88
CA ILE A 165 -2.68 -6.66 1.55
C ILE A 165 -1.54 -7.41 0.86
N GLY A 166 -1.21 -7.04 -0.38
CA GLY A 166 -0.05 -7.57 -1.12
C GLY A 166 0.98 -6.49 -1.48
N ILE A 167 0.63 -5.21 -1.33
CA ILE A 167 1.55 -4.09 -1.49
C ILE A 167 1.50 -3.25 -0.22
N ILE A 168 2.65 -2.82 0.28
CA ILE A 168 2.75 -1.79 1.32
C ILE A 168 3.63 -0.65 0.84
N ALA A 169 3.24 0.59 1.13
CA ALA A 169 3.93 1.79 0.69
C ALA A 169 3.91 2.88 1.77
N SER A 170 4.82 3.84 1.69
CA SER A 170 4.85 4.99 2.60
C SER A 170 5.24 6.29 1.92
N MET A 171 4.61 7.36 2.39
CA MET A 171 4.90 8.76 2.11
C MET A 171 5.03 9.48 3.45
N GLY A 172 5.69 10.64 3.49
CA GLY A 172 5.79 11.40 4.72
C GLY A 172 7.06 12.23 4.91
N ASP A 173 7.28 12.56 6.18
CA ASP A 173 8.44 13.26 6.73
C ASP A 173 9.49 12.28 7.32
N SER A 174 10.45 12.80 8.09
CA SER A 174 11.55 12.04 8.71
C SER A 174 11.10 10.83 9.53
N LEU A 175 9.87 10.82 10.05
CA LEU A 175 9.38 9.69 10.83
C LEU A 175 9.05 8.46 9.94
N ALA A 176 8.69 8.69 8.68
CA ALA A 176 8.52 7.63 7.70
C ALA A 176 9.85 7.18 7.07
N THR A 177 10.86 8.04 7.02
CA THR A 177 12.22 7.68 6.53
C THR A 177 13.04 6.88 7.56
N GLY A 178 12.70 6.97 8.85
CA GLY A 178 13.50 6.36 9.91
C GLY A 178 14.81 7.11 10.16
N ALA A 179 14.80 8.43 10.01
CA ALA A 179 15.96 9.29 10.30
C ALA A 179 16.42 9.14 11.75
N GLY A 180 17.72 8.93 11.96
CA GLY A 180 18.32 8.82 13.30
C GLY A 180 18.13 7.47 14.00
N LEU A 181 17.46 6.50 13.35
CA LEU A 181 17.38 5.12 13.87
C LEU A 181 18.75 4.40 13.84
N TRP A 182 19.69 4.85 13.01
CA TRP A 182 21.08 4.40 13.09
C TRP A 182 21.85 5.24 14.13
N PRO A 183 22.42 4.62 15.20
CA PRO A 183 22.99 5.35 16.33
C PRO A 183 24.02 6.41 15.94
N ARG A 184 24.00 7.54 16.65
CA ARG A 184 24.95 8.67 16.51
C ARG A 184 25.00 9.31 15.10
N THR A 185 24.04 9.03 14.21
CA THR A 185 23.97 9.63 12.86
C THR A 185 22.59 10.21 12.54
N ASP A 186 22.49 10.92 11.42
CA ASP A 186 21.23 11.36 10.81
C ASP A 186 20.88 10.53 9.55
N ILE A 187 21.42 9.31 9.44
CA ILE A 187 21.14 8.40 8.33
C ILE A 187 19.70 7.91 8.43
N GLU A 188 19.03 7.86 7.27
CA GLU A 188 17.68 7.32 7.11
C GLU A 188 17.70 5.79 7.08
N PHE A 189 17.32 5.13 8.19
CA PHE A 189 17.22 3.68 8.25
C PHE A 189 15.80 3.21 7.89
N ARG A 190 15.47 3.32 6.60
CA ARG A 190 14.14 2.99 6.06
C ARG A 190 13.74 1.53 6.32
N GLY A 191 14.70 0.60 6.32
CA GLY A 191 14.48 -0.80 6.70
C GLY A 191 14.08 -1.04 8.17
N ALA A 192 14.29 -0.05 9.03
CA ALA A 192 13.89 -0.04 10.44
C ALA A 192 12.70 0.90 10.74
N ALA A 193 12.23 1.67 9.74
CA ALA A 193 11.14 2.63 9.93
C ALA A 193 9.80 1.93 10.24
N PHE A 194 8.98 2.53 11.10
CA PHE A 194 7.76 1.89 11.62
C PHE A 194 6.69 1.64 10.54
N PRO A 195 6.51 2.50 9.51
CA PRO A 195 5.44 2.31 8.53
C PRO A 195 5.69 1.09 7.67
N ILE A 196 6.87 0.97 7.05
CA ILE A 196 7.14 -0.08 6.05
C ILE A 196 8.54 -0.72 6.10
N GLY A 197 9.32 -0.56 7.17
CA GLY A 197 10.61 -1.24 7.34
C GLY A 197 10.47 -2.76 7.51
N GLY A 198 11.37 -3.55 6.93
CA GLY A 198 11.29 -5.01 6.94
C GLY A 198 12.59 -5.77 7.20
N ASP A 199 13.64 -5.12 7.74
CA ASP A 199 14.96 -5.74 7.98
C ASP A 199 15.03 -6.64 9.22
N ALA A 200 13.99 -6.64 10.07
CA ALA A 200 13.85 -7.53 11.21
C ALA A 200 12.61 -8.42 11.08
N THR A 201 12.38 -9.29 12.07
CA THR A 201 11.06 -9.88 12.35
C THR A 201 10.37 -9.14 13.49
N ILE A 202 9.09 -9.46 13.75
CA ILE A 202 8.34 -8.92 14.89
C ILE A 202 9.00 -9.18 16.26
N ASP A 203 9.88 -10.19 16.34
CA ASP A 203 10.63 -10.54 17.55
C ASP A 203 11.81 -9.59 17.82
N GLY A 204 12.28 -8.83 16.81
CA GLY A 204 13.50 -8.00 16.90
C GLY A 204 13.29 -6.50 16.64
N LEU A 205 12.41 -6.14 15.71
CA LEU A 205 11.95 -4.75 15.52
C LEU A 205 10.54 -4.75 14.92
N VAL A 206 9.63 -4.08 15.62
CA VAL A 206 8.21 -4.08 15.30
C VAL A 206 7.92 -2.99 14.29
N THR A 207 7.41 -3.40 13.13
CA THR A 207 6.97 -2.55 12.02
C THR A 207 5.67 -3.11 11.46
N VAL A 208 4.90 -2.33 10.70
CA VAL A 208 3.65 -2.83 10.11
C VAL A 208 3.86 -4.03 9.16
N PRO A 209 4.88 -4.07 8.28
CA PRO A 209 5.18 -5.27 7.47
C PRO A 209 5.44 -6.51 8.33
N ASN A 210 6.16 -6.35 9.44
CA ASN A 210 6.53 -7.46 10.31
C ASN A 210 5.32 -8.04 11.04
N ILE A 211 4.31 -7.22 11.34
CA ILE A 211 3.02 -7.68 11.85
C ILE A 211 2.18 -8.33 10.74
N LEU A 212 2.11 -7.73 9.55
CA LEU A 212 1.38 -8.28 8.39
C LEU A 212 1.92 -9.65 7.97
N ARG A 213 3.24 -9.85 8.01
CA ARG A 213 3.95 -11.12 7.69
C ARG A 213 3.55 -12.32 8.55
N GLU A 214 2.82 -12.13 9.66
CA GLU A 214 2.22 -13.24 10.41
C GLU A 214 0.88 -13.69 9.79
N PHE A 215 0.16 -12.76 9.14
CA PHE A 215 -1.08 -13.04 8.38
C PHE A 215 -0.79 -13.55 6.96
N ILE A 216 0.14 -12.92 6.23
CA ILE A 216 0.49 -13.27 4.84
C ILE A 216 1.89 -13.88 4.73
N ASP A 217 2.09 -14.78 3.77
CA ASP A 217 3.42 -15.33 3.47
C ASP A 217 4.39 -14.21 3.08
N SER A 218 5.61 -14.24 3.63
CA SER A 218 6.55 -13.10 3.53
C SER A 218 7.00 -12.74 2.12
N ASN A 219 6.85 -13.66 1.16
CA ASN A 219 7.15 -13.44 -0.26
C ASN A 219 5.99 -12.76 -1.03
N MET A 220 4.82 -12.59 -0.42
CA MET A 220 3.61 -12.00 -1.03
C MET A 220 3.43 -10.51 -0.71
N LEU A 221 4.29 -9.92 0.13
CA LEU A 221 4.23 -8.52 0.53
C LEU A 221 5.32 -7.71 -0.20
N HIS A 222 4.91 -6.93 -1.20
CA HIS A 222 5.80 -6.09 -2.01
C HIS A 222 5.84 -4.65 -1.48
N GLY A 223 6.90 -3.91 -1.83
CA GLY A 223 7.08 -2.49 -1.47
C GLY A 223 7.74 -2.22 -0.11
N VAL A 224 8.02 -3.27 0.66
CA VAL A 224 8.73 -3.24 1.95
C VAL A 224 10.11 -2.57 1.81
N SER A 225 10.47 -1.73 2.78
CA SER A 225 11.78 -1.08 2.83
C SER A 225 12.86 -1.96 3.46
N HIS A 226 14.07 -1.83 2.91
CA HIS A 226 15.24 -2.59 3.29
C HIS A 226 16.50 -1.72 3.19
N GLY A 227 17.34 -1.77 4.22
CA GLY A 227 18.60 -1.04 4.32
C GLY A 227 18.45 0.44 4.72
N MET A 228 19.56 1.15 4.54
CA MET A 228 19.72 2.57 4.84
C MET A 228 19.92 3.36 3.54
N GLY A 229 19.40 4.59 3.49
CA GLY A 229 19.60 5.49 2.36
C GLY A 229 18.40 6.38 2.06
N GLN A 230 18.62 7.38 1.22
CA GLN A 230 17.58 8.28 0.74
C GLN A 230 16.68 7.62 -0.32
N ARG A 231 15.49 8.19 -0.53
CA ARG A 231 14.49 7.78 -1.54
C ARG A 231 15.12 7.34 -2.88
N ASP A 232 16.05 8.14 -3.39
CA ASP A 232 16.63 8.00 -4.74
C ASP A 232 17.89 7.11 -4.77
N GLN A 233 18.35 6.66 -3.61
CA GLN A 233 19.46 5.70 -3.45
C GLN A 233 18.97 4.25 -3.31
N LEU A 234 17.70 4.06 -2.91
CA LEU A 234 17.11 2.74 -2.74
C LEU A 234 16.35 2.28 -4.01
N PRO A 235 16.31 0.97 -4.28
CA PRO A 235 15.60 0.41 -5.44
C PRO A 235 14.13 0.85 -5.54
N ASP A 236 13.67 1.13 -6.77
CA ASP A 236 12.29 1.57 -7.08
C ASP A 236 11.20 0.55 -6.68
N ASN A 237 11.55 -0.71 -6.41
CA ASN A 237 10.61 -1.70 -5.88
C ASN A 237 10.36 -1.57 -4.36
N GLN A 238 11.13 -0.73 -3.66
CA GLN A 238 10.82 -0.27 -2.30
C GLN A 238 9.95 0.99 -2.40
N LEU A 239 8.78 0.96 -1.78
CA LEU A 239 7.74 1.99 -1.94
C LEU A 239 7.72 3.00 -0.78
N ASN A 240 8.84 3.21 -0.09
CA ASN A 240 8.98 4.31 0.85
C ASN A 240 9.53 5.53 0.12
N VAL A 241 8.61 6.38 -0.32
CA VAL A 241 8.90 7.63 -1.04
C VAL A 241 8.88 8.86 -0.11
N ALA A 242 8.80 8.64 1.21
CA ALA A 242 8.92 9.71 2.20
C ALA A 242 10.26 10.45 2.06
N VAL A 243 10.29 11.72 2.47
CA VAL A 243 11.45 12.60 2.35
C VAL A 243 11.64 13.34 3.68
N SER A 244 12.80 13.22 4.30
CA SER A 244 13.10 13.98 5.51
C SER A 244 13.11 15.47 5.19
N GLY A 245 12.48 16.28 6.04
CA GLY A 245 12.20 17.69 5.82
C GLY A 245 10.85 17.99 5.16
N ALA A 246 10.09 16.98 4.73
CA ALA A 246 8.81 17.19 4.05
C ALA A 246 7.78 17.93 4.91
N SER A 247 6.98 18.77 4.24
CA SER A 247 5.76 19.37 4.79
C SER A 247 4.54 18.82 4.04
N SER A 248 3.35 19.07 4.57
CA SER A 248 2.08 18.77 3.89
C SER A 248 2.02 19.30 2.44
N SER A 249 2.74 20.38 2.13
CA SER A 249 2.80 20.97 0.78
C SER A 249 3.58 20.13 -0.25
N SER A 250 4.48 19.23 0.18
CA SER A 250 5.25 18.35 -0.74
C SER A 250 4.57 17.00 -1.01
N MET A 251 3.42 16.73 -0.41
CA MET A 251 2.72 15.44 -0.56
C MET A 251 2.28 15.11 -2.00
N PRO A 252 1.87 16.06 -2.87
CA PRO A 252 1.55 15.76 -4.27
C PRO A 252 2.72 15.21 -5.09
N GLU A 253 3.95 15.67 -4.83
CA GLU A 253 5.16 15.15 -5.47
C GLU A 253 5.41 13.70 -5.05
N GLN A 254 5.39 13.43 -3.73
CA GLN A 254 5.56 12.08 -3.20
C GLN A 254 4.45 11.12 -3.69
N ALA A 255 3.20 11.58 -3.80
CA ALA A 255 2.11 10.78 -4.36
C ALA A 255 2.36 10.42 -5.84
N SER A 256 2.86 11.37 -6.61
CA SER A 256 3.20 11.17 -8.03
C SER A 256 4.34 10.18 -8.20
N GLU A 257 5.37 10.27 -7.35
CA GLU A 257 6.51 9.36 -7.31
C GLU A 257 6.11 7.95 -6.85
N LEU A 258 5.23 7.81 -5.86
CA LEU A 258 4.69 6.51 -5.47
C LEU A 258 3.93 5.85 -6.63
N VAL A 259 3.06 6.61 -7.31
CA VAL A 259 2.33 6.12 -8.49
C VAL A 259 3.29 5.74 -9.63
N ARG A 260 4.40 6.46 -9.81
CA ARG A 260 5.46 6.10 -10.78
C ARG A 260 6.09 4.75 -10.43
N ARG A 261 6.57 4.58 -9.19
CA ARG A 261 7.20 3.32 -8.73
C ARG A 261 6.25 2.14 -8.80
N MET A 262 5.01 2.29 -8.32
CA MET A 262 3.99 1.24 -8.39
C MET A 262 3.72 0.77 -9.82
N LYS A 263 3.66 1.67 -10.80
CA LYS A 263 3.50 1.31 -12.23
C LYS A 263 4.68 0.54 -12.82
N GLN A 264 5.85 0.55 -12.17
CA GLN A 264 7.05 -0.16 -12.62
C GLN A 264 7.22 -1.54 -11.99
N LEU A 265 6.35 -1.93 -11.05
CA LEU A 265 6.33 -3.26 -10.45
C LEU A 265 5.82 -4.31 -11.46
N ARG A 266 6.74 -4.90 -12.22
CA ARG A 266 6.42 -5.90 -13.27
C ARG A 266 6.11 -7.30 -12.74
N GLU A 267 6.43 -7.57 -11.48
CA GLU A 267 6.37 -8.91 -10.89
C GLU A 267 4.98 -9.26 -10.33
N LEU A 268 4.05 -8.29 -10.26
CA LEU A 268 2.72 -8.47 -9.70
C LEU A 268 1.63 -7.72 -10.48
N ASP A 269 0.39 -8.16 -10.35
CA ASP A 269 -0.79 -7.45 -10.85
C ASP A 269 -1.19 -6.32 -9.89
N VAL A 270 -0.55 -5.16 -10.06
CA VAL A 270 -0.81 -3.93 -9.28
C VAL A 270 -2.27 -3.44 -9.41
N PHE A 271 -3.00 -3.84 -10.46
CA PHE A 271 -4.40 -3.47 -10.63
C PHE A 271 -5.31 -4.29 -9.71
N ASN A 272 -5.04 -5.59 -9.54
CA ASN A 272 -5.86 -6.47 -8.72
C ASN A 272 -5.36 -6.68 -7.28
N THR A 273 -4.11 -6.36 -6.96
CA THR A 273 -3.55 -6.43 -5.61
C THR A 273 -3.90 -5.20 -4.78
N TRP A 274 -4.27 -5.39 -3.51
CA TRP A 274 -4.52 -4.27 -2.59
C TRP A 274 -3.22 -3.68 -2.03
N ALA A 275 -3.15 -2.35 -2.04
CA ALA A 275 -2.11 -1.58 -1.38
C ALA A 275 -2.56 -1.01 -0.03
N LEU A 276 -1.72 -1.14 0.99
CA LEU A 276 -1.80 -0.35 2.22
C LEU A 276 -0.77 0.79 2.12
N VAL A 277 -1.25 2.03 2.03
CA VAL A 277 -0.37 3.21 1.89
C VAL A 277 -0.38 4.00 3.20
N ILE A 278 0.75 4.07 3.90
CA ILE A 278 0.86 4.77 5.18
C ILE A 278 1.56 6.11 4.98
N VAL A 279 0.77 7.19 5.01
CA VAL A 279 1.24 8.57 4.89
C VAL A 279 1.48 9.11 6.30
N THR A 280 2.71 9.49 6.65
CA THR A 280 3.05 10.02 7.99
C THR A 280 3.60 11.42 7.86
N ILE A 281 2.79 12.44 8.15
CA ILE A 281 3.15 13.82 7.83
C ILE A 281 2.74 14.80 8.94
N GLY A 282 3.63 15.75 9.20
CA GLY A 282 3.35 16.93 10.01
C GLY A 282 4.17 17.03 11.28
N THR A 283 4.93 16.01 11.66
CA THR A 283 5.80 16.07 12.83
C THR A 283 6.87 17.13 12.62
N GLU A 284 7.52 17.14 11.46
CA GLU A 284 8.52 18.17 11.14
C GLU A 284 7.90 19.56 10.89
N GLU A 285 6.72 19.63 10.29
CA GLU A 285 6.02 20.89 10.02
C GLU A 285 5.57 21.59 11.31
N VAL A 286 4.99 20.83 12.25
CA VAL A 286 4.69 21.29 13.61
C VAL A 286 5.97 21.64 14.37
N CYS A 287 7.07 20.91 14.19
CA CYS A 287 8.30 21.12 14.96
C CYS A 287 9.13 22.33 14.51
N LYS A 288 9.17 22.61 13.20
CA LYS A 288 9.93 23.70 12.60
C LYS A 288 9.15 25.01 12.56
N ASN A 289 7.89 24.94 12.13
CA ASN A 289 7.11 26.12 11.76
C ASN A 289 5.91 26.37 12.69
N CYS A 290 5.46 25.37 13.44
CA CYS A 290 4.27 25.44 14.29
C CYS A 290 3.00 25.84 13.51
N THR A 291 2.90 25.38 12.27
CA THR A 291 1.79 25.67 11.35
C THR A 291 0.82 24.50 11.20
N GLY A 292 -0.45 24.83 10.94
CA GLY A 292 -1.43 23.85 10.45
C GLY A 292 -1.06 23.34 9.06
N PRO A 293 -1.65 22.22 8.61
CA PRO A 293 -1.31 21.60 7.33
C PRO A 293 -1.89 22.37 6.13
N ASN A 294 -1.23 22.24 4.98
CA ASN A 294 -1.78 22.57 3.68
C ASN A 294 -2.82 21.52 3.25
N THR A 295 -4.07 21.68 3.69
CA THR A 295 -5.19 20.78 3.36
C THR A 295 -5.38 20.56 1.86
N LYS A 296 -5.11 21.59 1.03
CA LYS A 296 -5.26 21.49 -0.43
C LYS A 296 -4.23 20.52 -1.03
N ALA A 297 -2.98 20.60 -0.59
CA ALA A 297 -1.93 19.67 -1.03
C ALA A 297 -2.17 18.24 -0.53
N LEU A 298 -2.76 18.05 0.65
CA LEU A 298 -3.17 16.72 1.14
C LEU A 298 -4.30 16.13 0.27
N ILE A 299 -5.32 16.93 -0.07
CA ILE A 299 -6.39 16.54 -1.00
C ILE A 299 -5.82 16.18 -2.38
N GLU A 300 -4.98 17.04 -2.94
CA GLU A 300 -4.34 16.82 -4.25
C GLU A 300 -3.49 15.54 -4.28
N ALA A 301 -2.72 15.29 -3.22
CA ALA A 301 -1.94 14.06 -3.07
C ALA A 301 -2.85 12.81 -3.07
N LEU A 302 -3.94 12.82 -2.30
CA LEU A 302 -4.90 11.70 -2.31
C LEU A 302 -5.63 11.57 -3.65
N ASP A 303 -5.94 12.66 -4.36
CA ASP A 303 -6.51 12.61 -5.70
C ASP A 303 -5.52 12.03 -6.73
N VAL A 304 -4.21 12.28 -6.58
CA VAL A 304 -3.15 11.63 -7.38
C VAL A 304 -3.12 10.12 -7.09
N LEU A 305 -3.13 9.71 -5.82
CA LEU A 305 -3.18 8.28 -5.44
C LEU A 305 -4.45 7.60 -5.94
N ASN A 306 -5.62 8.23 -5.77
CA ASN A 306 -6.93 7.73 -6.20
C ASN A 306 -6.94 7.50 -7.72
N ARG A 307 -6.45 8.46 -8.51
CA ARG A 307 -6.33 8.31 -9.97
C ARG A 307 -5.25 7.29 -10.39
N GLY A 308 -4.19 7.15 -9.60
CA GLY A 308 -3.01 6.35 -9.92
C GLY A 308 -3.07 4.87 -9.53
N ILE A 309 -3.83 4.52 -8.47
CA ILE A 309 -3.85 3.18 -7.86
C ILE A 309 -5.28 2.62 -7.92
N HIS A 310 -5.44 1.36 -8.31
CA HIS A 310 -6.79 0.78 -8.48
C HIS A 310 -7.43 0.34 -7.16
N LYS A 311 -6.65 -0.30 -6.28
CA LYS A 311 -7.08 -0.83 -4.98
C LYS A 311 -6.14 -0.35 -3.88
N ALA A 312 -6.61 0.53 -3.00
CA ALA A 312 -5.83 0.99 -1.87
C ALA A 312 -6.68 1.32 -0.63
N LEU A 313 -6.11 1.04 0.54
CA LEU A 313 -6.48 1.69 1.79
C LEU A 313 -5.34 2.64 2.16
N VAL A 314 -5.62 3.94 2.19
CA VAL A 314 -4.64 4.96 2.61
C VAL A 314 -4.84 5.25 4.09
N ILE A 315 -3.80 5.15 4.89
CA ILE A 315 -3.80 5.57 6.29
C ILE A 315 -3.03 6.88 6.39
N LEU A 316 -3.72 7.96 6.72
CA LEU A 316 -3.16 9.30 6.83
C LEU A 316 -2.91 9.63 8.31
N LEU A 317 -1.65 9.62 8.72
CA LEU A 317 -1.19 9.86 10.09
C LEU A 317 -0.65 11.28 10.24
N GLY A 318 -1.18 11.98 11.24
CA GLY A 318 -0.75 13.34 11.58
C GLY A 318 0.48 13.37 12.50
N PRO A 319 0.79 14.55 13.08
CA PRO A 319 1.92 14.77 13.97
C PRO A 319 1.92 13.81 15.17
N ILE A 320 3.11 13.46 15.66
CA ILE A 320 3.23 12.62 16.87
C ILE A 320 2.75 13.34 18.14
N HIS A 321 2.02 12.59 18.95
CA HIS A 321 1.62 13.00 20.31
C HIS A 321 2.16 11.99 21.31
N VAL A 322 3.40 12.20 21.75
CA VAL A 322 4.06 11.30 22.70
C VAL A 322 3.82 11.81 24.10
N THR A 323 3.27 10.97 24.99
CA THR A 323 2.78 11.41 26.30
C THR A 323 2.96 10.38 27.40
N SER A 324 3.01 10.85 28.64
CA SER A 324 2.88 10.01 29.84
C SER A 324 1.47 9.44 29.95
N LEU A 325 1.33 8.22 30.50
CA LEU A 325 0.02 7.65 30.89
C LEU A 325 -0.74 8.55 31.87
N TYR A 326 0.00 9.19 32.79
CA TYR A 326 -0.58 10.02 33.85
C TYR A 326 -0.96 11.44 33.39
N GLU A 327 -0.40 11.91 32.26
CA GLU A 327 -0.53 13.29 31.81
C GLU A 327 -0.78 13.38 30.29
N GLN A 328 -1.81 12.67 29.80
CA GLN A 328 -2.12 12.51 28.36
C GLN A 328 -2.25 13.81 27.55
N LYS A 329 -2.46 14.96 28.20
CA LYS A 329 -2.55 16.28 27.57
C LYS A 329 -1.19 16.86 27.18
N PHE A 330 -0.10 16.43 27.83
CA PHE A 330 1.23 17.00 27.63
C PHE A 330 2.01 16.27 26.54
N ASN A 331 2.06 16.86 25.34
CA ASN A 331 2.87 16.33 24.24
C ASN A 331 4.35 16.63 24.44
N LEU A 332 5.16 15.59 24.64
CA LEU A 332 6.63 15.67 24.74
C LEU A 332 7.33 16.24 23.50
N LEU A 333 6.65 16.32 22.36
CA LEU A 333 7.16 17.00 21.17
C LEU A 333 7.31 18.51 21.42
N LYS A 334 6.42 19.12 22.23
CA LYS A 334 6.40 20.56 22.52
C LYS A 334 7.76 21.06 23.03
N THR A 335 8.37 20.32 23.97
CA THR A 335 9.63 20.70 24.62
C THR A 335 10.89 20.40 23.80
N ARG A 336 10.75 19.64 22.70
CA ARG A 336 11.86 19.22 21.80
C ARG A 336 11.96 20.04 20.52
N CYS A 337 11.00 20.93 20.27
CA CYS A 337 10.85 21.66 19.03
C CYS A 337 10.99 23.16 19.24
N LEU A 338 11.92 23.79 18.50
CA LEU A 338 12.29 25.19 18.69
C LEU A 338 11.09 26.15 18.60
N CYS A 339 10.14 25.92 17.69
CA CYS A 339 9.02 26.83 17.52
C CYS A 339 7.95 26.71 18.63
N SER A 340 7.85 25.55 19.30
CA SER A 340 6.80 25.23 20.27
C SER A 340 7.23 25.30 21.74
N GLN A 341 8.54 25.23 22.01
CA GLN A 341 9.09 25.23 23.38
C GLN A 341 8.64 26.46 24.18
N SER A 342 8.53 27.62 23.52
CA SER A 342 8.11 28.89 24.13
C SER A 342 6.61 29.21 23.97
N LYS A 343 5.79 28.27 23.47
CA LYS A 343 4.35 28.47 23.24
C LYS A 343 3.53 28.02 24.45
N ASP A 344 2.35 28.63 24.63
CA ASP A 344 1.40 28.19 25.64
C ASP A 344 0.61 26.95 25.15
N ASP A 345 -0.07 26.28 26.08
CA ASP A 345 -0.83 25.06 25.75
C ASP A 345 -2.10 25.37 24.94
N ARG A 346 -2.59 26.61 24.99
CA ARG A 346 -3.72 27.07 24.16
C ARG A 346 -3.31 27.13 22.70
N PHE A 347 -2.15 27.69 22.38
CA PHE A 347 -1.58 27.68 21.04
C PHE A 347 -1.39 26.25 20.52
N MET A 348 -0.81 25.35 21.34
CA MET A 348 -0.61 23.95 20.93
C MET A 348 -1.94 23.19 20.73
N SER A 349 -2.96 23.50 21.53
CA SER A 349 -4.32 22.95 21.36
C SER A 349 -4.96 23.46 20.07
N ALA A 350 -4.91 24.77 19.81
CA ALA A 350 -5.44 25.39 18.59
C ALA A 350 -4.70 24.94 17.31
N LEU A 351 -3.40 24.63 17.42
CA LEU A 351 -2.62 24.01 16.35
C LEU A 351 -3.08 22.57 16.10
N SER A 352 -3.27 21.78 17.15
CA SER A 352 -3.78 20.40 17.05
C SER A 352 -5.19 20.36 16.44
N GLU A 353 -6.06 21.31 16.80
CA GLU A 353 -7.38 21.46 16.17
C GLU A 353 -7.33 21.76 14.67
N GLN A 354 -6.33 22.51 14.19
CA GLN A 354 -6.16 22.75 12.75
C GLN A 354 -5.78 21.47 12.01
N TRP A 355 -4.89 20.65 12.59
CA TRP A 355 -4.55 19.33 12.05
C TRP A 355 -5.75 18.40 12.03
N ILE A 356 -6.53 18.33 13.11
CA ILE A 356 -7.78 17.54 13.20
C ILE A 356 -8.77 17.96 12.10
N LYS A 357 -9.15 19.25 12.04
CA LYS A 357 -10.14 19.76 11.07
C LYS A 357 -9.70 19.55 9.62
N ALA A 358 -8.40 19.68 9.33
CA ALA A 358 -7.86 19.42 7.99
C ALA A 358 -7.94 17.94 7.62
N PHE A 359 -7.62 17.04 8.55
CA PHE A 359 -7.63 15.59 8.34
C PHE A 359 -9.06 15.04 8.19
N GLU A 360 -10.01 15.56 8.98
CA GLU A 360 -11.44 15.28 8.82
C GLU A 360 -11.93 15.71 7.42
N HIS A 361 -11.59 16.92 6.97
CA HIS A 361 -11.93 17.40 5.63
C HIS A 361 -11.33 16.53 4.51
N VAL A 362 -10.06 16.12 4.65
CA VAL A 362 -9.38 15.23 3.70
C VAL A 362 -10.06 13.85 3.64
N GLN A 363 -10.50 13.31 4.78
CA GLN A 363 -11.23 12.04 4.81
C GLN A 363 -12.61 12.15 4.15
N THR A 364 -13.40 13.17 4.50
CA THR A 364 -14.73 13.40 3.92
C THR A 364 -14.67 13.54 2.39
N HIS A 365 -13.67 14.25 1.86
CA HIS A 365 -13.46 14.37 0.41
C HIS A 365 -13.20 13.02 -0.28
N MET A 366 -12.51 12.08 0.37
CA MET A 366 -12.33 10.72 -0.13
C MET A 366 -13.60 9.86 -0.02
N GLU A 367 -14.35 9.99 1.07
CA GLU A 367 -15.63 9.29 1.27
C GLU A 367 -16.69 9.75 0.24
N ASP A 368 -16.75 11.05 -0.07
CA ASP A 368 -17.65 11.64 -1.06
C ASP A 368 -17.40 11.14 -2.50
N ALA A 369 -16.17 10.71 -2.81
CA ALA A 369 -15.85 10.06 -4.08
C ALA A 369 -16.52 8.67 -4.25
N LYS A 370 -17.06 8.08 -3.15
CA LYS A 370 -17.89 6.86 -3.13
C LYS A 370 -17.26 5.65 -3.84
N ARG A 371 -15.93 5.58 -3.87
CA ARG A 371 -15.19 4.53 -4.55
C ARG A 371 -14.88 3.36 -3.63
N LYS A 372 -15.54 2.23 -3.86
CA LYS A 372 -15.39 1.02 -3.02
C LYS A 372 -13.97 0.47 -2.92
N THR A 373 -13.12 0.68 -3.93
CA THR A 373 -11.75 0.13 -3.97
C THR A 373 -10.68 1.10 -3.50
N PHE A 374 -11.03 2.34 -3.15
CA PHE A 374 -10.06 3.35 -2.74
C PHE A 374 -10.71 4.25 -1.69
N ASN A 375 -10.19 4.23 -0.47
CA ASN A 375 -10.64 5.11 0.60
C ASN A 375 -9.45 5.46 1.51
N ALA A 376 -9.59 6.53 2.30
CA ALA A 376 -8.62 6.96 3.28
C ALA A 376 -9.18 6.85 4.70
N LEU A 377 -8.33 6.51 5.67
CA LEU A 377 -8.60 6.64 7.10
C LEU A 377 -7.63 7.67 7.66
N ALA A 378 -8.17 8.78 8.14
CA ALA A 378 -7.39 9.84 8.75
C ALA A 378 -7.30 9.61 10.28
N LEU A 379 -6.06 9.57 10.78
CA LEU A 379 -5.74 9.57 12.20
C LEU A 379 -4.96 10.86 12.48
N PRO A 380 -5.62 11.94 12.94
CA PRO A 380 -5.05 13.29 12.95
C PRO A 380 -3.86 13.48 13.89
N MET A 381 -3.59 12.52 14.78
CA MET A 381 -2.40 12.47 15.62
C MET A 381 -1.94 11.02 15.76
N LEU A 382 -0.62 10.81 15.76
CA LEU A 382 0.01 9.53 16.08
C LEU A 382 0.32 9.51 17.58
N THR A 383 -0.66 9.05 18.37
CA THR A 383 -0.63 9.16 19.84
C THR A 383 0.09 7.98 20.48
N VAL A 384 1.28 8.20 21.05
CA VAL A 384 2.08 7.16 21.70
C VAL A 384 2.14 7.39 23.20
N THR A 385 1.58 6.47 23.97
CA THR A 385 1.56 6.50 25.45
C THR A 385 2.67 5.62 26.03
N SER A 386 3.26 6.04 27.16
CA SER A 386 4.25 5.25 27.91
C SER A 386 4.32 5.70 29.37
N ARG A 387 4.83 4.82 30.26
CA ARG A 387 5.26 5.21 31.62
C ARG A 387 6.54 6.05 31.59
N TYR A 388 7.41 5.76 30.63
CA TYR A 388 8.69 6.43 30.42
C TYR A 388 8.73 7.07 29.02
N PRO A 389 7.88 8.09 28.74
CA PRO A 389 7.72 8.63 27.39
C PRO A 389 8.98 9.32 26.84
N TYR A 390 9.90 9.73 27.72
CA TYR A 390 11.17 10.34 27.32
C TYR A 390 12.12 9.35 26.63
N SER A 391 12.10 8.07 26.99
CA SER A 391 12.96 7.02 26.41
C SER A 391 12.49 6.53 25.03
N LEU A 392 11.44 7.14 24.46
CA LEU A 392 10.97 6.87 23.10
C LEU A 392 11.61 7.80 22.06
N PHE A 393 12.27 8.88 22.48
CA PHE A 393 12.95 9.83 21.61
C PHE A 393 14.45 9.56 21.55
N ILE A 394 15.07 10.02 20.45
CA ILE A 394 16.51 10.22 20.39
C ILE A 394 16.86 11.41 21.31
N PRO A 395 17.93 11.34 22.14
CA PRO A 395 18.33 12.45 23.00
C PRO A 395 18.47 13.77 22.23
N ASN A 396 17.87 14.83 22.75
CA ASN A 396 17.87 16.20 22.20
C ASN A 396 17.34 16.35 20.76
N LYS A 397 16.72 15.33 20.15
CA LYS A 397 16.11 15.40 18.82
C LYS A 397 14.59 15.16 18.88
N PRO A 398 13.77 15.82 18.04
CA PRO A 398 12.33 15.60 17.94
C PRO A 398 11.98 14.35 17.11
N LEU A 399 12.81 13.30 17.20
CA LEU A 399 12.73 12.07 16.41
C LEU A 399 12.57 10.87 17.34
N LEU A 400 11.75 9.90 16.94
CA LEU A 400 11.60 8.65 17.69
C LEU A 400 12.84 7.77 17.51
N ASN A 401 13.23 7.07 18.57
CA ASN A 401 14.25 6.02 18.50
C ASN A 401 13.62 4.65 18.16
N ARG A 402 14.43 3.58 18.13
CA ARG A 402 13.97 2.20 17.83
C ARG A 402 12.79 1.73 18.70
N ARG A 403 12.74 2.13 19.98
CA ARG A 403 11.64 1.83 20.92
C ARG A 403 10.41 2.67 20.61
N GLY A 404 10.58 3.96 20.32
CA GLY A 404 9.49 4.84 19.87
C GLY A 404 8.83 4.35 18.57
N HIS A 405 9.63 3.95 17.58
CA HIS A 405 9.16 3.34 16.33
C HIS A 405 8.38 2.03 16.57
N THR A 406 8.88 1.18 17.46
CA THR A 406 8.18 -0.06 17.89
C THR A 406 6.80 0.25 18.47
N TYR A 407 6.70 1.26 19.34
CA TYR A 407 5.43 1.66 19.96
C TYR A 407 4.49 2.29 18.94
N ALA A 408 5.00 3.08 17.99
CA ALA A 408 4.21 3.66 16.90
C ALA A 408 3.59 2.59 15.98
N ALA A 409 4.36 1.57 15.57
CA ALA A 409 3.85 0.45 14.79
C ALA A 409 2.75 -0.33 15.54
N LYS A 410 2.98 -0.61 16.83
CA LYS A 410 2.04 -1.34 17.70
C LYS A 410 0.74 -0.56 17.95
N TRP A 411 0.86 0.73 18.26
CA TRP A 411 -0.29 1.63 18.38
C TRP A 411 -1.11 1.65 17.10
N LEU A 412 -0.44 1.84 15.95
CA LEU A 412 -1.11 1.90 14.66
C LEU A 412 -1.86 0.61 14.36
N TRP A 413 -1.21 -0.53 14.53
CA TRP A 413 -1.84 -1.83 14.35
C TRP A 413 -3.10 -2.00 15.22
N ASN A 414 -2.96 -1.79 16.53
CA ASN A 414 -4.09 -1.93 17.46
C ASN A 414 -5.21 -0.92 17.16
N ARG A 415 -4.87 0.30 16.72
CA ARG A 415 -5.84 1.34 16.32
C ARG A 415 -6.56 1.02 15.00
N LEU A 416 -5.92 0.29 14.08
CA LEU A 416 -6.55 -0.21 12.85
C LEU A 416 -7.46 -1.43 13.10
N VAL A 417 -7.13 -2.27 14.09
CA VAL A 417 -7.90 -3.47 14.44
C VAL A 417 -9.09 -3.19 15.38
N ALA A 418 -8.90 -2.42 16.45
CA ALA A 418 -9.99 -2.04 17.37
C ALA A 418 -10.80 -0.82 16.87
N GLY A 419 -10.26 -0.04 15.92
CA GLY A 419 -10.91 1.17 15.43
C GLY A 419 -11.01 2.28 16.50
N PRO A 420 -12.00 3.19 16.38
CA PRO A 420 -12.21 4.29 17.32
C PRO A 420 -12.40 3.89 18.79
N LYS A 421 -12.76 2.63 19.08
CA LYS A 421 -12.94 2.11 20.45
C LYS A 421 -11.61 1.73 21.13
N TYR A 422 -10.45 1.94 20.49
CA TYR A 422 -9.14 1.68 21.10
C TYR A 422 -8.83 2.65 22.25
N ASN A 423 -8.91 2.15 23.50
CA ASN A 423 -8.71 2.96 24.69
C ASN A 423 -7.22 3.13 25.04
N LEU A 424 -6.69 4.34 24.85
CA LEU A 424 -5.30 4.70 25.13
C LEU A 424 -4.98 4.82 26.62
N SER A 425 -5.97 5.10 27.48
CA SER A 425 -5.76 5.26 28.92
C SER A 425 -5.39 3.96 29.63
N ASN A 426 -5.75 2.82 29.05
CA ASN A 426 -5.42 1.50 29.57
C ASN A 426 -4.29 0.81 28.79
N ALA A 427 -3.78 1.44 27.71
CA ALA A 427 -2.81 0.84 26.81
C ALA A 427 -1.37 1.06 27.32
N VAL A 428 -0.69 -0.02 27.67
CA VAL A 428 0.71 -0.03 28.10
C VAL A 428 1.54 -0.60 26.96
N LEU A 429 1.91 0.24 25.99
CA LEU A 429 2.47 -0.19 24.69
C LEU A 429 3.78 -1.02 24.78
N SER A 430 4.49 -1.02 25.91
CA SER A 430 5.55 -1.99 26.22
C SER A 430 5.04 -3.43 26.40
N GLN A 431 3.95 -3.60 27.15
CA GLN A 431 3.49 -4.88 27.68
C GLN A 431 2.24 -5.42 26.98
N ASP A 432 1.45 -4.55 26.32
CA ASP A 432 0.22 -4.92 25.61
C ASP A 432 0.45 -6.05 24.59
N ALA A 433 -0.58 -6.81 24.26
CA ALA A 433 -0.58 -7.68 23.10
C ALA A 433 -0.99 -6.91 21.82
N TYR A 434 -0.56 -7.39 20.65
CA TYR A 434 -1.14 -7.02 19.36
C TYR A 434 -2.53 -7.62 19.27
N PHE A 435 -3.52 -6.81 18.94
CA PHE A 435 -4.89 -7.27 18.81
C PHE A 435 -5.07 -8.08 17.51
N CYS A 436 -5.80 -9.18 17.61
CA CYS A 436 -6.27 -9.92 16.45
C CYS A 436 -7.58 -9.30 15.92
N PRO A 437 -7.81 -9.28 14.59
CA PRO A 437 -9.14 -9.03 14.03
C PRO A 437 -10.17 -10.00 14.63
N SER A 438 -11.32 -9.48 15.04
CA SER A 438 -12.35 -10.32 15.67
C SER A 438 -13.14 -11.10 14.64
N LEU A 439 -13.64 -12.29 14.99
CA LEU A 439 -14.48 -13.09 14.08
C LEU A 439 -15.80 -12.38 13.71
N GLY A 440 -16.28 -11.44 14.52
CA GLY A 440 -17.45 -10.61 14.22
C GLY A 440 -17.15 -9.40 13.33
N CYS A 441 -15.88 -9.01 13.17
CA CYS A 441 -15.45 -8.05 12.15
C CYS A 441 -13.94 -8.22 11.83
N PRO A 442 -13.59 -9.15 10.94
CA PRO A 442 -12.20 -9.55 10.70
C PRO A 442 -11.47 -8.64 9.68
N TYR A 443 -11.79 -7.34 9.70
CA TYR A 443 -11.36 -6.34 8.73
C TYR A 443 -10.68 -5.15 9.43
N PHE A 444 -9.87 -4.39 8.70
CA PHE A 444 -9.42 -3.08 9.17
C PHE A 444 -10.65 -2.18 9.42
N ARG A 445 -10.67 -1.47 10.55
CA ARG A 445 -11.80 -0.65 10.97
C ARG A 445 -11.79 0.70 10.28
N THR A 446 -12.65 0.84 9.27
CA THR A 446 -12.85 2.03 8.45
C THR A 446 -14.22 2.64 8.73
N ALA A 447 -14.48 3.87 8.26
CA ALA A 447 -15.81 4.48 8.36
C ALA A 447 -16.90 3.60 7.71
N ASP A 448 -16.57 2.99 6.57
CA ASP A 448 -17.45 2.11 5.79
C ASP A 448 -18.01 0.92 6.59
N ASN A 449 -17.22 0.34 7.49
CA ASN A 449 -17.61 -0.83 8.28
C ASN A 449 -17.86 -0.54 9.78
N PHE A 450 -17.69 0.71 10.23
CA PHE A 450 -17.72 1.05 11.66
C PHE A 450 -19.05 0.65 12.32
N ASN A 451 -20.17 1.12 11.77
CA ASN A 451 -21.52 0.87 12.32
C ASN A 451 -22.06 -0.52 11.98
N ARG A 452 -21.68 -1.10 10.83
CA ARG A 452 -22.16 -2.41 10.38
C ARG A 452 -21.06 -3.16 9.64
N CYS A 453 -20.54 -4.22 10.27
CA CYS A 453 -19.58 -5.10 9.63
C CYS A 453 -20.32 -6.21 8.86
N GLY A 454 -20.17 -6.24 7.54
CA GLY A 454 -20.82 -7.22 6.67
C GLY A 454 -19.93 -8.41 6.37
N ILE A 455 -20.03 -9.48 7.16
CA ILE A 455 -19.37 -10.75 6.87
C ILE A 455 -20.13 -11.50 5.76
N ARG A 456 -19.40 -12.17 4.87
CA ARG A 456 -19.94 -13.04 3.81
C ARG A 456 -19.05 -14.26 3.60
N THR A 457 -19.64 -15.44 3.51
CA THR A 457 -18.92 -16.64 3.10
C THR A 457 -18.69 -16.67 1.59
N HIS A 458 -17.77 -17.50 1.12
CA HIS A 458 -17.57 -17.74 -0.32
C HIS A 458 -18.84 -18.31 -1.00
N GLU A 459 -19.64 -19.11 -0.29
CA GLU A 459 -20.89 -19.68 -0.81
C GLU A 459 -21.98 -18.62 -0.99
N GLU A 460 -22.24 -17.81 0.05
CA GLU A 460 -23.20 -16.71 0.00
C GLU A 460 -22.87 -15.73 -1.13
N ALA A 461 -21.59 -15.39 -1.29
CA ALA A 461 -21.16 -14.48 -2.34
C ALA A 461 -21.39 -15.04 -3.75
N ARG A 462 -21.11 -16.34 -3.99
CA ARG A 462 -21.40 -17.01 -5.27
C ARG A 462 -22.90 -17.02 -5.56
N LEU A 463 -23.74 -17.30 -4.56
CA LEU A 463 -25.21 -17.27 -4.70
C LEU A 463 -25.74 -15.86 -5.01
N ILE A 464 -25.13 -14.81 -4.44
CA ILE A 464 -25.47 -13.41 -4.75
C ILE A 464 -25.07 -13.07 -6.19
N GLU A 465 -23.87 -13.47 -6.64
CA GLU A 465 -23.40 -13.23 -8.00
C GLU A 465 -24.28 -13.94 -9.04
N GLN A 466 -24.60 -15.22 -8.85
CA GLN A 466 -25.51 -15.97 -9.71
C GLN A 466 -26.88 -15.27 -9.84
N LYS A 467 -27.48 -14.84 -8.71
CA LYS A 467 -28.75 -14.09 -8.71
C LYS A 467 -28.65 -12.73 -9.42
N LEU A 468 -27.48 -12.06 -9.37
CA LEU A 468 -27.23 -10.83 -10.10
C LEU A 468 -27.08 -11.08 -11.61
N GLU A 469 -26.40 -12.16 -12.00
CA GLU A 469 -26.27 -12.58 -13.40
C GLU A 469 -27.62 -13.01 -13.99
N GLU A 470 -28.44 -13.77 -13.26
CA GLU A 470 -29.82 -14.11 -13.67
C GLU A 470 -30.67 -12.86 -13.89
N ARG A 471 -30.62 -11.88 -12.98
CA ARG A 471 -31.33 -10.60 -13.13
C ARG A 471 -30.79 -9.82 -14.33
N ARG A 472 -29.47 -9.79 -14.54
CA ARG A 472 -28.84 -9.12 -15.69
C ARG A 472 -29.15 -9.84 -17.01
N GLY A 473 -29.38 -11.16 -16.98
CA GLY A 473 -29.85 -11.98 -18.08
C GLY A 473 -31.33 -11.72 -18.42
N ARG A 474 -32.20 -11.60 -17.41
CA ARG A 474 -33.61 -11.18 -17.61
C ARG A 474 -33.71 -9.77 -18.17
N ASN A 475 -32.88 -8.84 -17.69
CA ASN A 475 -32.81 -7.48 -18.23
C ASN A 475 -32.07 -7.39 -19.60
N LYS A 476 -31.61 -8.52 -20.15
CA LYS A 476 -31.01 -8.64 -21.49
C LYS A 476 -31.98 -9.15 -22.55
N PHE A 477 -33.26 -9.34 -22.24
CA PHE A 477 -34.29 -9.30 -23.27
C PHE A 477 -34.29 -7.88 -23.87
N GLY A 478 -33.61 -7.74 -25.01
CA GLY A 478 -33.54 -6.50 -25.79
C GLY A 478 -34.91 -6.07 -26.33
N PRO A 479 -34.98 -5.01 -27.16
CA PRO A 479 -36.25 -4.49 -27.67
C PRO A 479 -37.09 -5.64 -28.20
N GLN A 480 -38.31 -5.75 -27.66
CA GLN A 480 -39.18 -6.87 -27.93
C GLN A 480 -39.46 -6.89 -29.44
N LEU A 481 -39.63 -8.06 -30.06
CA LEU A 481 -39.67 -8.15 -31.53
C LEU A 481 -40.74 -7.20 -32.15
N SER A 482 -41.80 -6.92 -31.38
CA SER A 482 -42.81 -5.88 -31.59
C SER A 482 -42.26 -4.48 -31.88
N ASP A 483 -41.22 -4.04 -31.17
CA ASP A 483 -40.68 -2.68 -31.24
C ASP A 483 -39.93 -2.47 -32.56
N LEU A 484 -39.23 -3.51 -33.02
CA LEU A 484 -38.60 -3.55 -34.34
C LEU A 484 -39.65 -3.56 -35.45
N TYR A 485 -40.72 -4.34 -35.31
CA TYR A 485 -41.85 -4.32 -36.26
C TYR A 485 -42.58 -2.96 -36.26
N PHE A 486 -42.76 -2.32 -35.10
CA PHE A 486 -43.39 -1.02 -34.98
C PHE A 486 -42.54 0.07 -35.65
N ALA A 487 -41.24 0.12 -35.35
CA ALA A 487 -40.31 1.06 -36.00
C ALA A 487 -40.26 0.86 -37.52
N THR A 488 -40.17 -0.39 -37.99
CA THR A 488 -40.16 -0.72 -39.44
C THR A 488 -41.48 -0.30 -40.10
N SER A 489 -42.62 -0.58 -39.47
CA SER A 489 -43.95 -0.20 -39.98
C SER A 489 -44.13 1.31 -40.03
N ALA A 490 -43.65 2.04 -39.02
CA ALA A 490 -43.68 3.50 -38.99
C ALA A 490 -42.83 4.12 -40.12
N ILE A 491 -41.63 3.60 -40.38
CA ILE A 491 -40.78 4.05 -41.50
C ILE A 491 -41.47 3.83 -42.85
N VAL A 492 -42.08 2.67 -43.08
CA VAL A 492 -42.82 2.36 -44.32
C VAL A 492 -44.05 3.27 -44.47
N ALA A 493 -44.80 3.52 -43.39
CA ALA A 493 -45.95 4.43 -43.42
C ALA A 493 -45.55 5.87 -43.75
N ILE A 494 -44.48 6.40 -43.12
CA ILE A 494 -43.96 7.74 -43.40
C ILE A 494 -43.49 7.84 -44.86
N ALA A 495 -42.75 6.85 -45.37
CA ALA A 495 -42.33 6.81 -46.76
C ALA A 495 -43.51 6.81 -47.74
N GLY A 496 -44.56 6.02 -47.46
CA GLY A 496 -45.80 5.99 -48.24
C GLY A 496 -46.52 7.34 -48.27
N ILE A 497 -46.64 8.00 -47.11
CA ILE A 497 -47.23 9.35 -47.00
C ILE A 497 -46.40 10.36 -47.80
N CYS A 498 -45.06 10.34 -47.69
CA CYS A 498 -44.19 11.22 -48.48
C CYS A 498 -44.38 11.03 -49.99
N VAL A 499 -44.48 9.79 -50.48
CA VAL A 499 -44.74 9.49 -51.91
C VAL A 499 -46.11 10.02 -52.34
N LEU A 500 -47.16 9.85 -51.53
CA LEU A 500 -48.50 10.36 -51.83
C LEU A 500 -48.55 11.90 -51.84
N CYS A 501 -47.90 12.57 -50.89
CA CYS A 501 -47.80 14.03 -50.83
C CYS A 501 -47.00 14.58 -52.02
N LEU A 502 -45.82 14.02 -52.33
CA LEU A 502 -45.04 14.44 -53.49
C LEU A 502 -45.79 14.16 -54.80
N GLY A 503 -46.42 12.99 -54.93
CA GLY A 503 -47.24 12.63 -56.10
C GLY A 503 -48.41 13.58 -56.32
N THR A 504 -49.14 13.97 -55.27
CA THR A 504 -50.22 14.95 -55.37
C THR A 504 -49.69 16.36 -55.68
N ILE A 505 -48.54 16.78 -55.14
CA ILE A 505 -47.89 18.05 -55.50
C ILE A 505 -47.49 18.06 -56.99
N PHE A 506 -46.87 16.99 -57.50
CA PHE A 506 -46.52 16.88 -58.91
C PHE A 506 -47.75 16.83 -59.82
N TYR A 507 -48.80 16.11 -59.44
CA TYR A 507 -50.07 16.06 -60.17
C TYR A 507 -50.75 17.43 -60.24
N GLN A 508 -50.83 18.16 -59.12
CA GLN A 508 -51.39 19.52 -59.11
C GLN A 508 -50.53 20.53 -59.89
N ARG A 509 -49.19 20.40 -59.87
CA ARG A 509 -48.30 21.21 -60.71
C ARG A 509 -48.47 20.88 -62.20
N SER A 510 -48.60 19.60 -62.56
CA SER A 510 -48.89 19.17 -63.93
C SER A 510 -50.21 19.78 -64.45
N LYS A 511 -51.26 19.77 -63.62
CA LYS A 511 -52.57 20.35 -63.97
C LYS A 511 -52.57 21.89 -64.08
N LYS A 512 -51.53 22.57 -63.59
CA LYS A 512 -51.34 24.04 -63.68
C LYS A 512 -50.28 24.45 -64.72
N GLY A 513 -49.65 23.51 -65.42
CA GLY A 513 -48.66 23.77 -66.47
C GLY A 513 -49.33 23.94 -67.84
N SER A 514 -49.33 25.16 -68.38
CA SER A 514 -49.97 25.49 -69.67
C SER A 514 -49.12 25.21 -70.92
N LYS A 515 -48.16 24.28 -70.84
CA LYS A 515 -47.34 23.84 -71.99
C LYS A 515 -47.04 22.35 -71.92
N GLY A 516 -47.28 21.63 -73.02
CA GLY A 516 -46.94 20.21 -73.14
C GLY A 516 -45.43 20.02 -73.27
N ARG A 517 -44.89 18.93 -72.71
CA ARG A 517 -43.44 18.59 -72.76
C ARG A 517 -42.95 18.17 -74.16
N PHE A 518 -43.82 18.19 -75.17
CA PHE A 518 -43.58 17.63 -76.50
C PHE A 518 -44.04 18.51 -77.68
N ASP A 519 -44.20 19.83 -77.48
CA ASP A 519 -44.36 20.76 -78.61
C ASP A 519 -43.01 21.00 -79.29
N VAL A 520 -42.79 20.31 -80.42
CA VAL A 520 -41.58 20.42 -81.24
C VAL A 520 -41.81 21.42 -82.37
N VAL A 521 -41.00 22.48 -82.39
CA VAL A 521 -40.94 23.43 -83.52
C VAL A 521 -40.05 22.83 -84.62
N LEU A 522 -40.61 22.65 -85.82
CA LEU A 522 -39.89 22.18 -87.01
C LEU A 522 -39.30 23.35 -87.81
N SER A 523 -38.00 23.27 -88.14
CA SER A 523 -37.47 23.87 -89.37
C SER A 523 -36.26 23.08 -89.86
N HIS A 524 -36.02 23.08 -91.17
CA HIS A 524 -35.15 22.14 -91.87
C HIS A 524 -33.72 22.67 -92.10
N GLY A 525 -32.72 21.78 -92.10
CA GLY A 525 -31.34 22.08 -92.57
C GLY A 525 -30.42 20.84 -92.45
N PRO A 526 -29.51 20.54 -93.42
CA PRO A 526 -29.01 19.17 -93.62
C PRO A 526 -27.48 19.02 -93.33
N PRO A 527 -26.77 17.92 -93.71
CA PRO A 527 -26.72 16.72 -92.86
C PRO A 527 -25.30 16.10 -92.68
N ALA A 528 -25.27 14.98 -91.94
CA ALA A 528 -24.28 13.87 -92.01
C ALA A 528 -22.85 14.05 -91.43
N HIS A 529 -22.48 13.18 -90.48
CA HIS A 529 -21.54 12.04 -90.63
C HIS A 529 -21.25 11.44 -89.21
N TYR A 530 -21.74 10.28 -88.77
CA TYR A 530 -21.54 8.86 -89.15
C TYR A 530 -20.41 8.12 -88.38
N ARG A 531 -20.79 7.04 -87.64
CA ARG A 531 -19.98 6.00 -86.92
C ARG A 531 -18.98 6.48 -85.83
N LYS A 532 -18.96 6.01 -84.58
CA LYS A 532 -19.16 4.67 -83.93
C LYS A 532 -18.02 3.68 -84.20
N ILE A 533 -17.28 3.25 -83.16
CA ILE A 533 -16.85 1.85 -82.84
C ILE A 533 -15.72 1.78 -81.76
N THR A 534 -15.99 1.10 -80.61
CA THR A 534 -15.11 0.32 -79.67
C THR A 534 -13.73 0.81 -79.17
N LYS A 535 -13.12 0.37 -78.04
CA LYS A 535 -13.45 -0.41 -76.80
C LYS A 535 -12.10 -0.64 -76.03
N ILE A 536 -12.13 -1.09 -74.76
CA ILE A 536 -10.98 -1.59 -73.94
C ILE A 536 -10.08 -0.47 -73.35
N GLY A 537 -9.65 -0.46 -72.07
CA GLY A 537 -10.03 -1.30 -70.91
C GLY A 537 -9.12 -1.10 -69.67
N THR A 538 -9.62 -1.54 -68.49
CA THR A 538 -8.91 -1.94 -67.24
C THR A 538 -8.10 -0.94 -66.37
N THR A 539 -8.07 -1.27 -65.05
CA THR A 539 -7.21 -0.84 -63.92
C THR A 539 -7.51 0.47 -63.13
N PRO A 540 -7.15 0.55 -61.81
CA PRO A 540 -7.95 1.25 -60.79
C PRO A 540 -7.19 2.37 -60.01
N PRO A 541 -7.56 2.74 -58.76
CA PRO A 541 -7.92 4.10 -58.38
C PRO A 541 -6.75 5.01 -57.94
N SER A 542 -7.01 6.33 -57.93
CA SER A 542 -6.07 7.41 -57.58
C SER A 542 -6.10 7.81 -56.11
N GLU A 543 -4.92 8.02 -55.51
CA GLU A 543 -4.74 8.92 -54.37
C GLU A 543 -4.47 10.35 -54.90
N ASP A 544 -5.08 11.36 -54.27
CA ASP A 544 -4.86 12.77 -54.60
C ASP A 544 -3.71 13.37 -53.79
N ARG A 545 -2.79 14.08 -54.47
CA ARG A 545 -1.78 14.93 -53.84
C ARG A 545 -1.64 16.22 -54.64
N SER A 546 -2.15 17.32 -54.10
CA SER A 546 -2.08 18.64 -54.72
C SER A 546 -0.80 19.39 -54.35
N VAL A 547 -0.20 20.06 -55.34
CA VAL A 547 0.90 21.02 -55.20
C VAL A 547 0.66 22.13 -56.22
N LEU A 548 0.71 23.40 -55.81
CA LEU A 548 1.37 24.45 -56.58
C LEU A 548 1.70 25.67 -55.70
N SER A 549 2.90 26.21 -55.91
CA SER A 549 3.39 27.51 -55.40
C SER A 549 3.11 28.59 -56.50
N PRO A 550 3.74 29.80 -56.63
CA PRO A 550 5.09 30.20 -56.18
C PRO A 550 5.34 31.68 -55.73
N GLU A 551 6.60 31.94 -55.32
CA GLU A 551 7.34 33.25 -55.31
C GLU A 551 6.86 34.41 -54.39
N LYS A 552 7.72 35.31 -53.86
CA LYS A 552 9.19 35.55 -53.98
C LYS A 552 9.72 36.38 -52.79
N ASP A 553 11.04 36.29 -52.49
CA ASP A 553 12.04 37.27 -51.93
C ASP A 553 11.62 38.27 -50.79
N SER A 554 12.43 38.82 -49.88
CA SER A 554 13.89 38.96 -49.58
C SER A 554 13.98 39.63 -48.17
N ASP A 555 15.03 39.64 -47.34
CA ASP A 555 16.35 38.99 -47.20
C ASP A 555 16.89 39.30 -45.77
N GLY A 556 18.05 38.77 -45.33
CA GLY A 556 18.79 39.32 -44.17
C GLY A 556 19.49 38.34 -43.20
N ASP A 557 20.72 37.98 -43.51
CA ASP A 557 21.86 37.60 -42.64
C ASP A 557 21.68 36.88 -41.28
N SER A 558 22.01 35.58 -41.27
CA SER A 558 23.26 34.98 -40.74
C SER A 558 23.75 35.19 -39.28
N PRO A 559 24.56 34.25 -38.75
CA PRO A 559 24.50 33.84 -37.34
C PRO A 559 25.79 34.14 -36.56
N ASP A 560 25.91 33.61 -35.32
CA ASP A 560 27.10 32.81 -35.04
C ASP A 560 26.95 31.76 -33.92
N ILE A 561 27.79 30.72 -34.01
CA ILE A 561 27.99 29.66 -33.02
C ILE A 561 29.40 29.84 -32.45
N MET A 562 29.58 29.82 -31.12
CA MET A 562 30.88 29.39 -30.59
C MET A 562 30.83 28.78 -29.18
N SER A 563 31.89 28.01 -28.92
CA SER A 563 32.10 27.06 -27.83
C SER A 563 32.83 27.65 -26.60
N ASN A 564 32.89 26.83 -25.53
CA ASN A 564 33.77 26.89 -24.35
C ASN A 564 33.32 27.84 -23.22
N ILE A 565 32.89 27.26 -22.09
CA ILE A 565 33.75 26.88 -20.95
C ILE A 565 33.08 25.74 -20.18
#